data_AF-A0A7Y4EQL1-F1
#
_entry.id   AF-A0A7Y4EQL1-F1
#
_cell.length_a   1.000
_cell.length_b   1.000
_cell.length_c   1.000
_cell.angle_alpha   90.00
_cell.angle_beta   90.00
_cell.angle_gamma   90.00
#
_symmetry.space_group_name_H-M   'P 1'
#
loop_
_entity.id
_entity.type
_entity.pdbx_description
1 polymer ?
#
loop_
_entity_poly.entity_id
_entity_poly.type
_entity_poly.pdbx_seq_one_letter_code
_entity_poly.pdbx_strand_id
1 'polypeptide(L)'
;MLKIQRDFPEKNAYEKSVTELNWLVSYVLAALFFALLLHIVEYETIVELWPYDFGREHGKNFIAPGAIFFLLIWYLSRRAFMHAFMNEKAFSEMERYYGSEGIEYKEHSKLINIDTFLFFATAGSFAFQVWFAFILCVLAFISQEVWIRKRFSSSKLKK
;
A
#
# COMPACT_ATOMS: atom_id res chain seq x y z
N MET A 1 37.00 3.51 -15.51
CA MET A 1 37.32 2.87 -14.22
C MET A 1 36.67 3.73 -13.15
N LEU A 2 35.46 3.42 -12.69
CA LEU A 2 35.22 2.58 -11.52
C LEU A 2 34.04 1.62 -11.76
N LYS A 3 34.40 0.35 -11.88
CA LYS A 3 33.56 -0.81 -12.14
C LYS A 3 32.92 -1.32 -10.84
N ILE A 4 32.55 -0.42 -9.92
CA ILE A 4 32.20 -0.75 -8.52
C ILE A 4 30.71 -0.53 -8.23
N GLN A 5 29.95 0.18 -9.07
CA GLN A 5 28.50 0.34 -8.85
C GLN A 5 27.63 -0.80 -9.42
N ARG A 6 28.24 -1.83 -10.03
CA ARG A 6 27.51 -2.96 -10.63
C ARG A 6 27.41 -4.20 -9.72
N ASP A 7 28.06 -4.17 -8.55
CA ASP A 7 28.11 -5.29 -7.59
C ASP A 7 27.37 -5.00 -6.27
N PHE A 8 26.49 -4.00 -6.21
CA PHE A 8 25.42 -4.05 -5.22
C PHE A 8 24.46 -5.15 -5.69
N PRO A 9 23.97 -6.06 -4.83
CA PRO A 9 22.99 -7.03 -5.29
C PRO A 9 21.83 -6.21 -5.84
N GLU A 10 21.60 -6.31 -7.16
CA GLU A 10 20.42 -5.75 -7.78
C GLU A 10 19.27 -6.39 -7.02
N LYS A 11 18.70 -5.65 -6.06
CA LYS A 11 17.53 -6.13 -5.32
C LYS A 11 16.56 -6.62 -6.35
N ASN A 12 16.16 -7.89 -6.21
CA ASN A 12 15.26 -8.53 -7.14
C ASN A 12 14.14 -7.53 -7.47
N ALA A 13 13.88 -7.27 -8.74
CA ALA A 13 12.93 -6.22 -9.11
C ALA A 13 11.52 -6.46 -8.55
N TYR A 14 11.18 -7.71 -8.22
CA TYR A 14 10.00 -8.05 -7.42
C TYR A 14 10.11 -7.55 -5.97
N GLU A 15 11.24 -7.75 -5.29
CA GLU A 15 11.50 -7.21 -3.95
C GLU A 15 11.39 -5.69 -3.92
N LYS A 16 11.96 -5.01 -4.92
CA LYS A 16 11.86 -3.54 -5.04
C LYS A 16 10.41 -3.11 -5.22
N SER A 17 9.67 -3.75 -6.12
CA SER A 17 8.26 -3.41 -6.40
C SER A 17 7.36 -3.66 -5.18
N VAL A 18 7.55 -4.78 -4.49
CA VAL A 18 6.82 -5.11 -3.24
C VAL A 18 7.15 -4.11 -2.13
N THR A 19 8.40 -3.64 -2.06
CA THR A 19 8.79 -2.61 -1.08
C THR A 19 8.09 -1.27 -1.33
N GLU A 20 7.97 -0.83 -2.58
CA GLU A 20 7.26 0.40 -2.94
C GLU A 20 5.74 0.27 -2.66
N LEU A 21 5.13 -0.85 -3.05
CA LEU A 21 3.72 -1.14 -2.79
C LEU A 21 3.40 -1.21 -1.29
N ASN A 22 4.32 -1.76 -0.49
CA ASN A 22 4.16 -1.82 0.96
C ASN A 22 3.93 -0.43 1.58
N TRP A 23 4.68 0.57 1.14
CA TRP A 23 4.51 1.94 1.63
C TRP A 23 3.12 2.48 1.31
N LEU A 24 2.69 2.35 0.06
CA LEU A 24 1.38 2.81 -0.39
C LEU A 24 0.25 2.13 0.38
N VAL A 25 0.25 0.79 0.42
CA VAL A 25 -0.79 -0.01 1.06
C VAL A 25 -0.85 0.27 2.56
N SER A 26 0.29 0.39 3.23
CA SER A 26 0.34 0.67 4.67
C SER A 26 -0.25 2.03 5.01
N TYR A 27 0.03 3.07 4.21
CA TYR A 27 -0.54 4.41 4.43
C TYR A 27 -2.05 4.44 4.20
N VAL A 28 -2.52 3.79 3.13
CA VAL A 28 -3.95 3.73 2.82
C VAL A 28 -4.71 2.97 3.90
N LEU A 29 -4.21 1.80 4.32
CA LEU A 29 -4.83 1.05 5.42
C LEU A 29 -4.84 1.87 6.71
N ALA A 30 -3.73 2.50 7.08
CA ALA A 30 -3.69 3.37 8.25
C ALA A 30 -4.72 4.51 8.19
N ALA A 31 -4.87 5.14 7.01
CA ALA A 31 -5.87 6.18 6.81
C ALA A 31 -7.31 5.65 6.89
N LEU A 32 -7.60 4.49 6.29
CA LEU A 32 -8.91 3.84 6.34
C LEU A 32 -9.31 3.44 7.75
N PHE A 33 -8.41 2.79 8.50
CA PHE A 33 -8.66 2.43 9.89
C PHE A 33 -8.79 3.66 10.80
N PHE A 34 -8.02 4.72 10.53
CA PHE A 34 -8.17 5.97 11.26
C PHE A 34 -9.52 6.63 10.97
N ALA A 35 -9.96 6.67 9.71
CA ALA A 35 -11.28 7.17 9.35
C ALA A 35 -12.40 6.33 9.98
N LEU A 36 -12.26 5.00 10.00
CA LEU A 36 -13.19 4.09 10.67
C LEU A 36 -13.23 4.33 12.18
N LEU A 37 -12.08 4.54 12.81
CA LEU A 37 -12.01 4.87 14.23
C LEU A 37 -12.78 6.15 14.53
N LEU A 38 -12.57 7.21 13.75
CA LEU A 38 -13.27 8.49 13.92
C LEU A 38 -14.78 8.38 13.63
N HIS A 39 -15.18 7.41 12.82
CA HIS A 39 -16.59 7.14 12.56
C HIS A 39 -17.28 6.41 13.72
N ILE A 40 -16.56 5.50 14.40
CA ILE A 40 -17.09 4.71 15.52
C ILE A 40 -16.97 5.47 16.84
N VAL A 41 -15.86 6.17 17.03
CA VAL A 41 -15.50 6.90 18.24
C VAL A 41 -15.36 8.37 17.87
N GLU A 42 -16.21 9.21 18.46
CA GLU A 42 -16.10 10.65 18.28
C GLU A 42 -14.73 11.16 18.73
N TYR A 43 -14.17 12.10 17.97
CA TYR A 43 -12.84 12.64 18.25
C TYR A 43 -12.71 13.20 19.67
N GLU A 44 -13.77 13.82 20.18
CA GLU A 44 -13.83 14.38 21.54
C GLU A 44 -13.62 13.29 22.60
N THR A 45 -14.28 12.14 22.46
CA THR A 45 -14.09 10.97 23.32
C THR A 45 -12.62 10.49 23.33
N ILE A 46 -11.95 10.51 22.17
CA ILE A 46 -10.54 10.12 22.06
C ILE A 46 -9.64 11.11 22.82
N VAL A 47 -9.94 12.40 22.74
CA VAL A 47 -9.18 13.45 23.43
C VAL A 47 -9.40 13.40 24.94
N GLU A 48 -10.63 13.15 25.41
CA GLU A 48 -10.94 13.05 26.84
C GLU A 48 -10.25 11.87 27.52
N LEU A 49 -10.18 10.73 26.84
CA LEU A 49 -9.49 9.53 27.35
C LEU A 49 -7.97 9.62 27.20
N TRP A 50 -7.46 10.63 26.50
CA TRP A 50 -6.04 10.79 26.29
C TRP A 50 -5.37 11.37 27.54
N PRO A 51 -4.40 10.66 28.16
CA PRO A 51 -3.85 11.04 29.45
C PRO A 51 -2.92 12.27 29.42
N TYR A 52 -2.81 12.95 28.27
CA TYR A 52 -1.89 14.05 28.05
C TYR A 52 -2.63 15.31 27.61
N ASP A 53 -2.15 16.47 28.05
CA ASP A 53 -2.64 17.82 27.71
C ASP A 53 -2.43 18.16 26.21
N PHE A 54 -3.05 17.41 25.32
CA PHE A 54 -3.06 17.67 23.89
C PHE A 54 -3.96 18.88 23.60
N GLY A 55 -3.40 19.91 22.97
CA GLY A 55 -4.15 21.13 22.59
C GLY A 55 -4.27 22.21 23.67
N ARG A 56 -3.66 22.05 24.86
CA ARG A 56 -3.55 23.13 25.86
C ARG A 56 -2.32 24.00 25.59
N GLU A 57 -2.42 25.30 25.85
CA GLU A 57 -1.38 26.32 25.59
C GLU A 57 0.00 26.03 26.24
N HIS A 58 0.06 25.14 27.23
CA HIS A 58 1.29 24.74 27.93
C HIS A 58 1.57 23.22 27.87
N GLY A 59 0.88 22.49 26.99
CA GLY A 59 1.03 21.04 26.83
C GLY A 59 2.42 20.67 26.29
N LYS A 60 3.16 19.82 27.01
CA LYS A 60 4.49 19.34 26.60
C LYS A 60 4.44 18.33 25.44
N ASN A 61 3.25 17.86 25.05
CA ASN A 61 3.07 16.82 24.05
C ASN A 61 2.30 17.36 22.83
N PHE A 62 3.01 17.44 21.70
CA PHE A 62 2.46 17.95 20.43
C PHE A 62 1.81 16.85 19.57
N ILE A 63 1.91 15.59 19.98
CA ILE A 63 1.46 14.46 19.17
C ILE A 63 -0.01 14.20 19.44
N ALA A 64 -0.84 14.37 18.41
CA ALA A 64 -2.26 14.07 18.47
C ALA A 64 -2.51 12.58 18.78
N PRO A 65 -3.53 12.24 19.59
CA PRO A 65 -3.94 10.85 19.81
C PRO A 65 -4.13 10.09 18.50
N GLY A 66 -4.73 10.76 17.50
CA GLY A 66 -4.93 10.22 16.17
C GLY A 66 -3.63 9.93 15.41
N ALA A 67 -2.57 10.72 15.63
CA ALA A 67 -1.26 10.46 15.02
C ALA A 67 -0.61 9.21 15.62
N ILE A 68 -0.74 8.98 16.93
CA ILE A 68 -0.23 7.74 17.55
C ILE A 68 -0.99 6.52 17.04
N PHE A 69 -2.32 6.61 16.98
CA PHE A 69 -3.14 5.53 16.43
C PHE A 69 -2.78 5.25 14.97
N PHE A 70 -2.67 6.29 14.14
CA PHE A 70 -2.26 6.16 12.74
C PHE A 70 -0.90 5.47 12.61
N LEU A 71 0.10 5.89 13.39
CA LEU A 71 1.43 5.28 13.38
C LEU A 71 1.41 3.82 13.81
N LEU A 72 0.60 3.47 14.81
CA LEU A 72 0.43 2.09 15.27
C LEU A 72 -0.16 1.21 14.16
N ILE A 73 -1.28 1.64 13.55
CA ILE A 73 -1.92 0.88 12.47
C ILE A 73 -1.01 0.80 11.25
N TRP A 74 -0.34 1.89 10.90
CA TRP A 74 0.65 1.91 9.83
C TRP A 74 1.75 0.88 10.07
N TYR A 75 2.32 0.84 11.29
CA TYR A 75 3.36 -0.11 11.67
C TYR A 75 2.87 -1.56 11.59
N LEU A 76 1.69 -1.86 12.13
CA LEU A 76 1.10 -3.20 12.11
C LEU A 76 0.78 -3.67 10.69
N SER A 77 0.16 -2.80 9.87
CA SER A 77 -0.18 -3.07 8.47
C SER A 77 1.09 -3.36 7.66
N ARG A 78 2.13 -2.56 7.86
CA ARG A 78 3.43 -2.75 7.23
C ARG A 78 4.04 -4.09 7.60
N ARG A 79 4.02 -4.46 8.88
CA ARG A 79 4.58 -5.72 9.35
C ARG A 79 3.84 -6.92 8.78
N ALA A 80 2.51 -6.87 8.73
CA ALA A 80 1.68 -7.90 8.13
C ALA A 80 1.94 -8.05 6.62
N PHE A 81 2.01 -6.92 5.90
CA PHE A 81 2.30 -6.91 4.46
C PHE A 81 3.68 -7.50 4.16
N MET A 82 4.71 -7.06 4.87
CA MET A 82 6.07 -7.57 4.70
C MET A 82 6.15 -9.07 4.98
N HIS A 83 5.48 -9.57 6.02
CA HIS A 83 5.46 -11.00 6.32
C HIS A 83 4.76 -11.81 5.20
N ALA A 84 3.67 -11.28 4.65
CA ALA A 84 2.90 -11.96 3.60
C ALA A 84 3.60 -11.97 2.24
N PHE A 85 4.26 -10.86 1.86
CA PHE A 85 4.74 -10.65 0.49
C PHE A 85 6.28 -10.58 0.35
N MET A 86 7.03 -10.29 1.42
CA MET A 86 8.50 -10.37 1.40
C MET A 86 8.99 -11.70 1.95
N ASN A 87 8.63 -12.78 1.27
CA ASN A 87 9.16 -14.11 1.53
C ASN A 87 9.59 -14.76 0.21
N GLU A 88 10.57 -15.67 0.29
CA GLU A 88 11.13 -16.34 -0.90
C GLU A 88 10.06 -17.09 -1.70
N LYS A 89 9.05 -17.64 -1.03
CA LYS A 89 7.94 -18.33 -1.67
C LYS A 89 7.15 -17.38 -2.58
N ALA A 90 6.77 -16.21 -2.08
CA ALA A 90 6.05 -15.19 -2.83
C ALA A 90 6.86 -14.69 -4.02
N PHE A 91 8.17 -14.46 -3.86
CA PHE A 91 9.03 -14.08 -4.97
C PHE A 91 9.17 -15.18 -6.02
N SER A 92 9.32 -16.43 -5.59
CA SER A 92 9.37 -17.58 -6.52
C SER A 92 8.07 -17.78 -7.29
N GLU A 93 6.91 -17.51 -6.66
CA GLU A 93 5.61 -17.55 -7.31
C GLU A 93 5.45 -16.40 -8.32
N MET A 94 5.86 -15.17 -7.96
CA MET A 94 5.85 -14.02 -8.87
C MET A 94 6.77 -14.24 -10.07
N GLU A 95 8.01 -14.71 -9.85
CA GLU A 95 8.96 -15.00 -10.92
C GLU A 95 8.44 -16.10 -11.85
N ARG A 96 7.84 -17.16 -11.30
CA ARG A 96 7.24 -18.24 -12.09
C ARG A 96 6.05 -17.77 -12.92
N TYR A 97 5.26 -16.82 -12.41
CA TYR A 97 4.04 -16.36 -13.07
C TYR A 97 4.29 -15.26 -14.11
N TYR A 98 5.23 -14.35 -13.84
CA TYR A 98 5.49 -13.17 -14.67
C TYR A 98 6.74 -13.29 -15.55
N GLY A 99 7.68 -14.18 -15.20
CA GLY A 99 8.95 -14.36 -15.91
C GLY A 99 9.90 -13.15 -15.78
N SER A 100 11.18 -13.35 -16.08
CA SER A 100 12.22 -12.32 -15.96
C SER A 100 12.07 -11.13 -16.92
N GLU A 101 11.26 -11.26 -17.98
CA GLU A 101 11.08 -10.23 -19.02
C GLU A 101 10.01 -9.18 -18.68
N GLY A 102 9.18 -9.39 -17.66
CA GLY A 102 8.01 -8.53 -17.37
C GLY A 102 8.32 -7.13 -16.83
N ILE A 103 9.53 -6.89 -16.34
CA ILE A 103 9.86 -5.73 -15.48
C ILE A 103 10.35 -4.51 -16.27
N GLU A 104 10.83 -4.68 -17.51
CA GLU A 104 11.37 -3.56 -18.32
C GLU A 104 10.32 -2.81 -19.16
N TYR A 105 9.05 -3.21 -19.10
CA TYR A 105 8.01 -2.56 -19.89
C TYR A 105 7.65 -1.18 -19.32
N LYS A 106 7.75 -0.12 -20.15
CA LYS A 106 7.30 1.25 -19.82
C LYS A 106 5.86 1.32 -19.28
N GLU A 107 5.04 0.32 -19.61
CA GLU A 107 3.67 0.14 -19.16
C GLU A 107 3.58 -0.08 -17.64
N HIS A 108 4.56 -0.74 -17.01
CA HIS A 108 4.59 -0.97 -15.56
C HIS A 108 4.68 0.33 -14.75
N SER A 109 5.49 1.29 -15.20
CA SER A 109 5.57 2.60 -14.54
C SER A 109 4.26 3.37 -14.60
N LYS A 110 3.49 3.23 -15.70
CA LYS A 110 2.15 3.84 -15.81
C LYS A 110 1.12 3.12 -14.93
N LEU A 111 1.20 1.80 -14.84
CA LEU A 111 0.33 0.99 -13.96
C LEU A 111 0.47 1.40 -12.50
N ILE A 112 1.69 1.58 -11.99
CA ILE A 112 1.91 2.04 -10.60
C ILE A 112 1.20 3.38 -10.33
N ASN A 113 1.25 4.32 -11.27
CA ASN A 113 0.57 5.62 -11.12
C ASN A 113 -0.96 5.47 -11.16
N ILE A 114 -1.48 4.58 -12.02
CA ILE A 114 -2.91 4.29 -12.11
C ILE A 114 -3.39 3.60 -10.82
N ASP A 115 -2.65 2.62 -10.31
CA ASP A 115 -2.97 1.91 -9.07
C ASP A 115 -2.93 2.86 -7.88
N THR A 116 -1.92 3.73 -7.82
CA THR A 116 -1.82 4.80 -6.81
C THR A 116 -3.05 5.71 -6.85
N PHE A 117 -3.45 6.17 -8.05
CA PHE A 117 -4.65 6.98 -8.22
C PHE A 117 -5.92 6.24 -7.79
N LEU A 118 -6.11 5.00 -8.25
CA LEU A 118 -7.27 4.18 -7.90
C LEU A 118 -7.34 3.88 -6.40
N PHE A 119 -6.19 3.68 -5.74
CA PHE A 119 -6.12 3.52 -4.29
C PHE A 119 -6.55 4.79 -3.55
N PHE A 120 -6.04 5.96 -3.93
CA PHE A 120 -6.47 7.23 -3.35
C PHE A 120 -7.95 7.51 -3.62
N ALA A 121 -8.44 7.24 -4.83
CA ALA A 121 -9.83 7.40 -5.20
C ALA A 121 -10.74 6.46 -4.39
N THR A 122 -10.34 5.21 -4.19
CA THR A 122 -11.08 4.24 -3.36
C THR A 122 -11.13 4.69 -1.90
N ALA A 123 -9.98 5.08 -1.33
CA ALA A 123 -9.89 5.53 0.04
C ALA A 123 -10.70 6.81 0.30
N GLY A 124 -10.59 7.79 -0.61
CA GLY A 124 -11.39 9.01 -0.57
C GLY A 124 -12.89 8.72 -0.70
N SER A 125 -13.28 7.88 -1.66
CA SER A 125 -14.69 7.50 -1.85
C SER A 125 -15.28 6.84 -0.62
N PHE A 126 -14.51 5.99 0.08
CA PHE A 126 -14.92 5.38 1.33
C PHE A 126 -15.07 6.42 2.45
N ALA A 127 -14.07 7.30 2.63
CA ALA A 127 -14.07 8.33 3.67
C ALA A 127 -15.23 9.34 3.52
N PHE A 128 -15.54 9.75 2.29
CA PHE A 128 -16.65 10.67 1.99
C PHE A 128 -17.99 9.95 1.73
N GLN A 129 -18.07 8.64 1.97
CA GLN A 129 -19.28 7.82 1.81
C GLN A 129 -19.89 7.88 0.38
N VAL A 130 -19.05 8.10 -0.63
CA VAL A 130 -19.45 8.12 -2.05
C VAL A 130 -19.41 6.68 -2.60
N TRP A 131 -20.40 5.89 -2.20
CA TRP A 131 -20.44 4.44 -2.48
C TRP A 131 -20.39 4.08 -3.97
N PHE A 132 -21.01 4.90 -4.83
CA PHE A 132 -20.98 4.67 -6.28
C PHE A 132 -19.54 4.76 -6.84
N ALA A 133 -18.78 5.78 -6.43
CA ALA A 133 -17.38 5.95 -6.84
C ALA A 133 -16.49 4.83 -6.27
N PHE A 134 -16.76 4.40 -5.03
CA PHE A 134 -16.08 3.25 -4.42
C PHE A 134 -16.25 1.98 -5.24
N ILE A 135 -17.49 1.64 -5.62
CA ILE A 135 -17.78 0.46 -6.45
C ILE A 135 -17.06 0.53 -7.80
N LEU A 136 -17.07 1.70 -8.45
CA LEU A 136 -16.36 1.88 -9.73
C LEU A 136 -14.84 1.67 -9.59
N CYS A 137 -14.23 2.15 -8.50
CA CYS A 137 -12.80 1.95 -8.27
C CYS A 137 -12.47 0.47 -8.01
N VAL A 138 -13.31 -0.25 -7.24
CA VAL A 138 -13.15 -1.69 -7.02
C VAL A 138 -13.28 -2.47 -8.33
N LEU A 139 -14.25 -2.13 -9.18
CA LEU A 139 -14.41 -2.74 -10.51
C LEU A 139 -13.20 -2.46 -11.41
N ALA A 140 -12.60 -1.28 -11.31
CA ALA A 140 -11.37 -0.95 -12.03
C ALA A 140 -10.20 -1.85 -11.60
N PHE A 141 -10.00 -2.05 -10.28
CA PHE A 141 -8.99 -2.97 -9.77
C PHE A 141 -9.19 -4.40 -10.25
N ILE A 142 -10.43 -4.91 -10.20
CA ILE A 142 -10.75 -6.26 -10.70
C ILE A 142 -10.44 -6.35 -12.20
N SER A 143 -10.80 -5.33 -12.97
CA SER A 143 -10.56 -5.30 -14.41
C SER A 143 -9.07 -5.27 -14.75
N GLN A 144 -8.27 -4.51 -13.99
CA GLN A 144 -6.81 -4.51 -14.11
C GLN A 144 -6.21 -5.87 -13.77
N GLU A 145 -6.61 -6.50 -12.66
CA GLU A 145 -6.11 -7.82 -12.28
C GLU A 145 -6.43 -8.88 -13.35
N VAL A 146 -7.66 -8.86 -13.90
CA VAL A 146 -8.04 -9.75 -15.01
C VAL A 146 -7.20 -9.47 -16.26
N TRP A 147 -6.94 -8.21 -16.58
CA TRP A 147 -6.12 -7.83 -17.73
C TRP A 147 -4.65 -8.26 -17.55
N ILE A 148 -4.05 -8.01 -16.38
CA ILE A 148 -2.69 -8.44 -16.01
C ILE A 148 -2.59 -9.96 -16.14
N ARG A 149 -3.52 -10.70 -15.54
CA ARG A 149 -3.58 -12.16 -15.67
C ARG A 149 -3.67 -12.57 -17.13
N LYS A 150 -4.59 -12.03 -17.94
CA LYS A 150 -4.68 -12.40 -19.36
C LYS A 150 -3.41 -12.08 -20.16
N ARG A 151 -2.76 -10.95 -19.87
CA ARG A 151 -1.57 -10.49 -20.57
C ARG A 151 -0.33 -11.32 -20.25
N PHE A 152 -0.16 -11.71 -18.98
CA PHE A 152 1.05 -12.37 -18.48
C PHE A 152 0.88 -13.88 -18.19
N SER A 153 -0.34 -14.40 -18.05
CA SER A 153 -0.63 -15.83 -17.79
C SER A 153 -0.26 -16.77 -18.95
N SER A 154 0.22 -16.28 -20.08
CA SER A 154 0.68 -17.16 -21.16
C SER A 154 1.72 -16.53 -22.09
N SER A 155 2.90 -16.21 -21.55
CA SER A 155 4.08 -16.80 -22.20
C SER A 155 4.04 -18.29 -21.87
N LYS A 156 3.48 -19.08 -22.80
CA LYS A 156 3.56 -20.55 -22.83
C LYS A 156 4.84 -21.01 -22.11
N LEU A 157 4.81 -21.94 -21.16
CA LEU A 157 4.87 -23.39 -21.45
C LEU A 157 5.41 -23.72 -22.87
N LYS A 158 6.46 -23.01 -23.29
CA LYS A 158 7.32 -23.29 -24.42
C LYS A 158 8.72 -23.53 -23.85
N LYS A 159 8.81 -24.58 -23.05
CA LYS A 159 9.74 -25.69 -23.26
C LYS A 159 9.23 -26.89 -22.49
#